data_AF-A3ZN00-F1
#
_entry.id   AF-A3ZN00-F1
#
_cell.length_a   1.000
_cell.length_b   1.000
_cell.length_c   1.000
_cell.angle_alpha   90.00
_cell.angle_beta   90.00
_cell.angle_gamma   90.00
#
_symmetry.space_group_name_H-M   'P 1'
#
loop_
_entity.id
_entity.type
_entity.pdbx_description
1 polymer ?
#
loop_
_entity_poly.entity_id
_entity_poly.type
_entity_poly.pdbx_seq_one_letter_code
_entity_poly.pdbx_strand_id
1 'polypeptide(L)'
;MINLDQDVLDAKGFTLSGKQQFSSTVHDYTDHLLERSLQYGNVDKADGLPVEVTHDHVRASAQSLTTADSRMAPSKWLIAAHVSEYLSTAAAGVGGGHLDEQWGIITFGLGISAAVLLVVIRLTKGKEA
;
A
#
# COMPACT_ATOMS: atom_id res chain seq x y z
N MET A 1 2.54 0.27 21.83
CA MET A 1 3.64 0.21 20.85
C MET A 1 4.53 -0.97 21.22
N ILE A 2 4.66 -1.98 20.34
CA ILE A 2 5.56 -3.11 20.57
C ILE A 2 6.99 -2.60 20.42
N ASN A 3 7.85 -2.89 21.40
CA ASN A 3 9.26 -2.55 21.31
C ASN A 3 10.00 -3.70 20.62
N LEU A 4 10.58 -3.42 19.46
CA LEU A 4 11.38 -4.39 18.70
C LEU A 4 12.85 -4.20 19.03
N ASP A 5 13.43 -5.24 19.59
CA ASP A 5 14.85 -5.28 19.94
C ASP A 5 15.73 -5.29 18.68
N GLN A 6 16.39 -4.15 18.42
CA GLN A 6 17.25 -3.96 17.26
C GLN A 6 18.51 -4.83 17.34
N ASP A 7 19.01 -5.13 18.55
CA ASP A 7 20.22 -5.93 18.75
C ASP A 7 19.96 -7.39 18.38
N VAL A 8 18.73 -7.88 18.60
CA VAL A 8 18.29 -9.20 18.13
C VAL A 8 18.21 -9.23 16.61
N LEU A 9 17.70 -8.18 15.97
CA LEU A 9 17.64 -8.11 14.50
C LEU A 9 19.03 -8.07 13.86
N ASP A 10 19.97 -7.35 14.49
CA ASP A 10 21.37 -7.30 14.08
C ASP A 10 22.06 -8.65 14.25
N ALA A 11 21.86 -9.34 15.38
CA ALA A 11 22.38 -10.68 15.60
C ALA A 11 21.82 -11.72 14.61
N LYS A 12 20.64 -11.45 14.01
CA LYS A 12 20.03 -12.28 12.96
C LYS A 12 20.50 -11.92 11.54
N GLY A 13 21.37 -10.92 11.40
CA GLY A 13 21.97 -10.54 10.11
C GLY A 13 21.07 -9.69 9.21
N PHE A 14 20.11 -8.96 9.79
CA PHE A 14 19.25 -8.06 9.00
C PHE A 14 20.08 -6.88 8.46
N THR A 15 19.84 -6.50 7.20
CA THR A 15 20.38 -5.24 6.67
C THR A 15 19.66 -4.05 7.31
N LEU A 16 20.26 -2.85 7.26
CA LEU A 16 19.62 -1.64 7.81
C LEU A 16 18.23 -1.38 7.23
N SER A 17 18.08 -1.52 5.91
CA SER A 17 16.78 -1.40 5.22
C SER A 17 15.82 -2.52 5.62
N GLY A 18 16.32 -3.75 5.83
CA GLY A 18 15.53 -4.87 6.32
C GLY A 18 15.00 -4.65 7.73
N LYS A 19 15.80 -4.08 8.64
CA LYS A 19 15.36 -3.72 10.00
C LYS A 19 14.24 -2.68 9.99
N GLN A 20 14.40 -1.63 9.18
CA GLN A 20 13.39 -0.58 9.03
C GLN A 20 12.09 -1.12 8.46
N GLN A 21 12.17 -1.90 7.39
CA GLN A 21 10.99 -2.49 6.76
C GLN A 21 10.29 -3.47 7.68
N PHE A 22 11.04 -4.37 8.33
CA PHE A 22 10.47 -5.30 9.30
C PHE A 22 9.78 -4.58 10.46
N SER A 23 10.44 -3.57 11.04
CA SER A 23 9.87 -2.78 12.12
C SER A 23 8.58 -2.09 11.70
N SER A 24 8.57 -1.45 10.52
CA SER A 24 7.37 -0.83 9.97
C SER A 24 6.25 -1.83 9.81
N THR A 25 6.51 -2.97 9.17
CA THR A 25 5.49 -4.00 8.91
C THR A 25 4.93 -4.59 10.20
N VAL A 26 5.75 -4.79 11.23
CA VAL A 26 5.26 -5.28 12.53
C VAL A 26 4.40 -4.22 13.22
N HIS A 27 4.77 -2.93 13.15
CA HIS A 27 3.94 -1.86 13.67
C HIS A 27 2.59 -1.81 12.95
N ASP A 28 2.59 -1.80 11.62
CA ASP A 28 1.39 -1.78 10.79
C ASP A 28 0.48 -2.97 11.11
N TYR A 29 1.05 -4.18 11.20
CA TYR A 29 0.31 -5.39 11.57
C TYR A 29 -0.31 -5.28 12.96
N THR A 30 0.43 -4.75 13.92
CA THR A 30 -0.04 -4.61 15.31
C THR A 30 -1.16 -3.59 15.42
N ASP A 31 -1.08 -2.50 14.67
CA ASP A 31 -2.11 -1.46 14.65
C ASP A 31 -3.40 -2.00 14.05
N HIS A 32 -3.32 -2.73 12.93
CA HIS A 32 -4.47 -3.41 12.34
C HIS A 32 -5.05 -4.50 13.25
N LEU A 33 -4.21 -5.25 13.95
CA LEU A 33 -4.64 -6.25 14.92
C LEU A 33 -5.41 -5.60 16.05
N LEU A 34 -4.91 -4.49 16.59
CA LEU A 34 -5.54 -3.72 17.66
C LEU A 34 -6.90 -3.17 17.21
N GLU A 35 -6.94 -2.49 16.07
CA GLU A 35 -8.17 -1.89 15.52
C GLU A 35 -9.27 -2.94 15.38
N ARG A 36 -8.93 -4.08 14.79
CA ARG A 36 -9.92 -5.15 14.54
C ARG A 36 -10.34 -5.87 15.81
N SER A 37 -9.42 -6.02 16.76
CA SER A 37 -9.74 -6.57 18.08
C SER A 37 -10.69 -5.66 18.86
N LEU A 38 -10.51 -4.35 18.74
CA LEU A 38 -11.44 -3.36 19.28
C LEU A 38 -12.80 -3.39 18.59
N GLN A 39 -12.85 -3.62 17.27
CA GLN A 39 -14.12 -3.79 16.55
C GLN A 39 -14.89 -4.99 17.09
N TYR A 40 -14.25 -6.15 17.23
CA TYR A 40 -14.91 -7.33 17.80
C TYR A 40 -15.32 -7.13 19.26
N GLY A 41 -14.46 -6.54 20.09
CA GLY A 41 -14.83 -6.19 21.46
C GLY A 41 -15.98 -5.20 21.56
N ASN A 42 -16.12 -4.28 20.60
CA ASN A 42 -17.25 -3.34 20.56
C ASN A 42 -18.57 -4.01 20.13
N VAL A 43 -18.51 -5.04 19.28
CA VAL A 43 -19.69 -5.81 18.86
C VAL A 43 -20.19 -6.69 20.01
N ASP A 44 -19.28 -7.28 20.78
CA ASP A 44 -19.61 -8.22 21.85
C ASP A 44 -19.98 -7.53 23.17
N LYS A 45 -19.74 -6.22 23.31
CA LYS A 45 -20.08 -5.49 24.54
C LYS A 45 -21.59 -5.25 24.67
N ALA A 46 -22.08 -5.20 25.91
CA ALA A 46 -23.41 -4.69 26.21
C ALA A 46 -23.44 -3.14 26.24
N ASP A 47 -24.61 -2.57 25.94
CA ASP A 47 -24.80 -1.12 25.91
C ASP A 47 -24.39 -0.46 27.24
N GLY A 48 -23.57 0.60 27.13
CA GLY A 48 -23.11 1.38 28.28
C GLY A 48 -21.91 0.80 29.04
N LEU A 49 -21.36 -0.35 28.63
CA LEU A 49 -20.16 -0.92 29.25
C LEU A 49 -18.85 -0.53 28.50
N PRO A 50 -17.71 -0.50 29.22
CA PRO A 50 -16.40 -0.36 28.59
C PRO A 50 -16.08 -1.58 27.70
N VAL A 51 -15.27 -1.34 26.66
CA VAL A 51 -14.85 -2.39 25.71
C VAL A 51 -13.80 -3.27 26.37
N GLU A 52 -14.07 -4.58 26.44
CA GLU A 52 -13.07 -5.58 26.82
C GLU A 52 -12.54 -6.29 25.58
N VAL A 53 -11.22 -6.29 25.41
CA VAL A 53 -10.54 -7.04 24.34
C VAL A 53 -10.02 -8.34 24.94
N THR A 54 -10.71 -9.44 24.64
CA THR A 54 -10.34 -10.79 25.11
C THR A 54 -9.37 -11.46 24.13
N HIS A 55 -8.81 -12.59 24.57
CA HIS A 55 -7.96 -13.41 23.72
C HIS A 55 -8.67 -13.91 22.45
N ASP A 56 -9.99 -14.14 22.52
CA ASP A 56 -10.79 -14.59 21.38
C ASP A 56 -10.93 -13.49 20.33
N HIS A 57 -11.11 -12.23 20.75
CA HIS A 57 -11.15 -11.07 19.85
C HIS A 57 -9.82 -10.89 19.11
N VAL A 58 -8.69 -11.06 19.83
CA VAL A 58 -7.36 -10.98 19.25
C VAL A 58 -7.11 -12.14 18.27
N ARG A 59 -7.50 -13.37 18.64
CA ARG A 59 -7.37 -14.55 17.78
C ARG A 59 -8.19 -14.43 16.50
N ALA A 60 -9.44 -14.00 16.60
CA ALA A 60 -10.31 -13.79 15.44
C ALA A 60 -9.75 -12.70 14.52
N SER A 61 -9.22 -11.61 15.11
CA SER A 61 -8.55 -10.54 14.37
C SER A 61 -7.34 -11.06 13.59
N ALA A 62 -6.45 -11.80 14.24
CA ALA A 62 -5.28 -12.38 13.59
C ALA A 62 -5.65 -13.30 12.42
N GLN A 63 -6.65 -14.17 12.61
CA GLN A 63 -7.15 -15.05 11.54
C GLN A 63 -7.72 -14.25 10.36
N SER A 64 -8.47 -13.19 10.63
CA SER A 64 -9.05 -12.33 9.60
C SER A 64 -7.99 -11.54 8.82
N LEU A 65 -6.88 -11.15 9.46
CA LEU A 65 -5.76 -10.48 8.80
C LEU A 65 -5.00 -11.45 7.88
N THR A 66 -4.79 -12.70 8.31
CA THR A 66 -4.12 -13.72 7.47
C THR A 66 -4.94 -14.18 6.28
N THR A 67 -6.28 -14.07 6.34
CA THR A 67 -7.16 -14.38 5.19
C THR A 67 -7.34 -13.16 4.27
N ALA A 68 -7.13 -11.95 4.79
CA ALA A 68 -7.11 -10.71 4.01
C ALA A 68 -5.84 -10.55 3.14
N ASP A 69 -4.84 -11.43 3.29
CA ASP A 69 -3.57 -11.43 2.55
C ASP A 69 -3.73 -11.59 1.02
N SER A 70 -4.92 -12.00 0.57
CA SER A 70 -5.33 -11.91 -0.84
C SER A 70 -5.44 -10.46 -1.38
N ARG A 71 -5.40 -9.44 -0.51
CA ARG A 71 -5.34 -8.01 -0.85
C ARG A 71 -3.92 -7.44 -0.84
N MET A 72 -2.92 -8.15 -0.32
CA MET A 72 -1.51 -7.72 -0.34
C MET A 72 -0.78 -8.09 -1.63
N ALA A 73 -1.40 -8.88 -2.51
CA ALA A 73 -0.92 -8.99 -3.88
C ALA A 73 -1.02 -7.60 -4.53
N PRO A 74 0.08 -6.99 -5.02
CA PRO A 74 0.02 -5.70 -5.68
C PRO A 74 -1.04 -5.77 -6.76
N SER A 75 -2.04 -4.89 -6.67
CA SER A 75 -3.18 -4.91 -7.59
C SER A 75 -2.64 -4.98 -9.02
N LYS A 76 -3.05 -6.00 -9.78
CA LYS A 76 -2.63 -6.16 -11.18
C LYS A 76 -2.90 -4.87 -11.99
N TRP A 77 -3.92 -4.11 -11.57
CA TRP A 77 -4.22 -2.78 -12.09
C TRP A 77 -3.11 -1.77 -11.78
N LEU A 78 -2.61 -1.70 -10.54
CA LEU A 78 -1.52 -0.80 -10.16
C LEU A 78 -0.25 -1.10 -10.98
N ILE A 79 0.10 -2.38 -11.14
CA ILE A 79 1.25 -2.79 -11.95
C ILE A 79 1.07 -2.35 -13.41
N ALA A 80 -0.09 -2.63 -14.01
CA ALA A 80 -0.39 -2.22 -15.37
C ALA A 80 -0.36 -0.69 -15.54
N ALA A 81 -0.88 0.07 -14.55
CA ALA A 81 -0.85 1.52 -14.54
C ALA A 81 0.59 2.06 -14.50
N HIS A 82 1.48 1.51 -13.67
CA HIS A 82 2.88 1.89 -13.61
C HIS A 82 3.61 1.67 -14.94
N VAL A 83 3.45 0.50 -15.55
CA VAL A 83 4.07 0.21 -16.85
C VAL A 83 3.54 1.16 -17.93
N SER A 84 2.24 1.43 -17.92
CA SER A 84 1.60 2.33 -18.90
C SER A 84 2.02 3.78 -18.72
N GLU A 85 2.24 4.23 -17.48
CA GLU A 85 2.74 5.56 -17.14
C GLU A 85 4.15 5.76 -17.70
N TYR A 86 5.04 4.78 -17.52
CA TYR A 86 6.38 4.82 -18.08
C TYR A 86 6.38 4.87 -19.61
N LEU A 87 5.57 4.04 -20.27
CA LEU A 87 5.45 4.03 -21.73
C LEU A 87 4.89 5.36 -22.26
N SER A 88 3.88 5.92 -21.59
CA SER A 88 3.27 7.20 -21.97
C SER A 88 4.24 8.37 -21.80
N THR A 89 5.04 8.35 -20.72
CA THR A 89 6.08 9.35 -20.47
C THR A 89 7.22 9.25 -21.48
N ALA A 90 7.63 8.03 -21.85
CA ALA A 90 8.63 7.82 -22.89
C ALA A 90 8.12 8.29 -24.26
N ALA A 91 6.87 7.98 -24.62
CA ALA A 91 6.23 8.47 -25.83
C ALA A 91 6.13 10.00 -25.86
N ALA A 92 5.80 10.62 -24.72
CA ALA A 92 5.83 12.07 -24.58
C ALA A 92 7.24 12.63 -24.79
N GLY A 93 8.27 12.01 -24.21
CA GLY A 93 9.67 12.41 -24.42
C GLY A 93 10.08 12.33 -25.90
N VAL A 94 9.73 11.25 -26.60
CA VAL A 94 10.00 11.07 -28.03
C VAL A 94 9.27 12.12 -28.87
N GLY A 95 7.98 12.34 -28.63
CA GLY A 95 7.18 13.34 -29.34
C GLY A 95 7.65 14.77 -29.06
N GLY A 96 8.07 15.06 -27.82
CA GLY A 96 8.64 16.35 -27.43
C GLY A 96 9.97 16.66 -28.11
N GLY A 97 10.71 15.61 -28.54
CA GLY A 97 11.92 15.75 -29.35
C GLY A 97 11.66 16.06 -30.83
N HIS A 98 10.40 15.97 -31.30
CA HIS A 98 10.02 16.11 -32.72
C HIS A 98 8.81 17.05 -32.89
N LEU A 99 8.75 18.14 -32.10
CA LEU A 99 7.62 19.09 -32.12
C LEU A 99 7.51 19.90 -33.42
N ASP A 100 8.54 19.86 -34.25
CA ASP A 100 8.56 20.37 -35.62
C ASP A 100 7.77 19.49 -36.59
N GLU A 101 7.53 18.23 -36.23
CA GLU A 101 6.75 17.28 -37.03
C GLU A 101 5.34 17.06 -36.44
N GLN A 102 4.33 17.00 -37.31
CA GLN A 102 2.93 16.87 -36.87
C GLN A 102 2.67 15.61 -36.03
N TRP A 103 3.34 14.50 -36.34
CA TRP A 103 3.24 13.28 -35.55
C TRP A 103 3.87 13.44 -34.16
N GLY A 104 4.93 14.23 -34.02
CA GLY A 104 5.58 14.50 -32.74
C GLY A 104 4.70 15.33 -31.81
N ILE A 105 4.01 16.34 -32.34
CA ILE A 105 2.99 17.12 -31.60
C ILE A 105 1.87 16.23 -31.08
N ILE A 106 1.34 15.33 -31.93
CA ILE A 106 0.27 14.40 -31.56
C ILE A 106 0.75 13.42 -30.47
N THR A 107 1.94 12.84 -30.66
CA THR A 107 2.50 11.85 -29.74
C THR A 107 2.85 12.48 -28.39
N PHE A 108 3.36 13.71 -28.39
CA PHE A 108 3.61 14.50 -27.18
C PHE A 108 2.33 14.78 -26.41
N GLY A 109 1.31 15.33 -27.09
CA GLY A 109 0.03 15.69 -26.47
C GLY A 109 -0.70 14.48 -25.88
N LEU A 110 -0.76 13.38 -26.61
CA LEU A 110 -1.39 12.15 -26.12
C LEU A 110 -0.58 11.49 -25.00
N GLY A 111 0.74 11.41 -25.14
CA GLY A 111 1.62 10.80 -24.15
C GLY A 111 1.58 11.52 -22.81
N ILE A 112 1.67 12.85 -22.80
CA ILE A 112 1.67 13.63 -21.55
C ILE A 112 0.29 13.60 -20.88
N SER A 113 -0.79 13.66 -21.66
CA SER A 113 -2.16 13.60 -21.15
C SER A 113 -2.44 12.23 -20.50
N ALA A 114 -2.03 11.15 -21.15
CA ALA A 114 -2.17 9.79 -20.62
C ALA A 114 -1.33 9.58 -19.36
N ALA A 115 -0.08 10.05 -19.33
CA ALA A 115 0.79 9.96 -18.16
C ALA A 115 0.20 10.69 -16.94
N VAL A 116 -0.24 11.94 -17.12
CA VAL A 116 -0.86 12.73 -16.04
C VAL A 116 -2.13 12.06 -15.54
N LEU A 117 -2.98 11.56 -16.44
CA LEU A 117 -4.22 10.89 -16.06
C LEU A 117 -3.95 9.61 -15.25
N LEU A 118 -2.96 8.82 -15.64
CA LEU A 118 -2.54 7.62 -14.90
C LEU A 118 -2.00 7.97 -13.51
N VAL A 119 -1.19 9.02 -13.39
CA VAL A 119 -0.70 9.54 -12.10
C VAL A 119 -1.87 9.95 -11.20
N VAL A 120 -2.83 10.70 -11.72
CA VAL A 120 -4.01 11.15 -10.95
C VAL A 120 -4.84 9.96 -10.48
N ILE A 121 -5.12 8.98 -11.34
CA ILE A 121 -5.88 7.78 -10.95
C ILE A 121 -5.11 6.97 -9.90
N ARG A 122 -3.78 6.91 -9.99
CA ARG A 122 -2.93 6.23 -9.01
C ARG A 122 -3.00 6.93 -7.64
N LEU A 123 -2.99 8.26 -7.61
CA LEU A 123 -3.09 9.04 -6.38
C LEU A 123 -4.47 8.94 -5.72
N THR A 124 -5.54 8.81 -6.51
CA THR A 124 -6.91 8.68 -5.97
C THR A 124 -7.20 7.26 -5.53
N LYS A 125 -6.84 6.24 -6.32
CA LYS A 125 -7.09 4.83 -5.98
C LYS A 125 -6.07 4.22 -5.03
N GLY A 126 -4.83 4.70 -5.02
CA GLY A 126 -3.81 4.27 -4.07
C GLY A 126 -4.04 4.75 -2.64
N LYS A 127 -5.06 5.60 -2.42
CA LYS A 127 -5.47 6.09 -1.09
C LYS A 127 -6.58 5.24 -0.47
N GLU A 128 -7.20 4.34 -1.26
CA GLU A 128 -8.29 3.45 -0.84
C GLU A 128 -7.86 1.98 -0.68
N ALA A 129 -6.58 1.68 -0.91
CA ALA A 129 -5.95 0.37 -0.71
C ALA A 129 -5.02 0.42 0.51
#